data_AF-A0A520H054-F1
#
_entry.id   AF-A0A520H054-F1
#
_cell.length_a   1.000
_cell.length_b   1.000
_cell.length_c   1.000
_cell.angle_alpha   90.00
_cell.angle_beta   90.00
_cell.angle_gamma   90.00
#
_symmetry.space_group_name_H-M   'P 1'
#
loop_
_entity.id
_entity.type
_entity.pdbx_description
1 polymer ?
#
loop_
_entity_poly.entity_id
_entity_poly.type
_entity_poly.pdbx_seq_one_letter_code
_entity_poly.pdbx_strand_id
1 'polypeptide(L)'
;MLKNGHATWRGLDPRTLPRDARDTLFLLGVIALVVLPQLPTLPWWCGALVAVVLAWRGALAVRGRPLPGRWWRLALLAVALGATLATHRTLLGRDAGVTLVVVLLALKTMELRARRDAFVVFFLGFFAMLTNFFQSQTLLTAVAMLLALLGLLTALVNAHMPVGRPPLAQAARTAGGMALLGAPIMLALFMLFPRLAPL
;
A
#
# COMPACT_ATOMS: atom_id res chain seq x y z
N MET A 1 -37.67 -34.88 -12.46
CA MET A 1 -37.49 -35.37 -11.07
C MET A 1 -36.21 -34.75 -10.52
N LEU A 2 -36.33 -34.04 -9.40
CA LEU A 2 -35.34 -33.11 -8.81
C LEU A 2 -34.11 -33.82 -8.22
N LYS A 3 -32.94 -33.16 -8.30
CA LYS A 3 -31.88 -33.17 -7.28
C LYS A 3 -31.00 -31.93 -7.50
N ASN A 4 -31.33 -30.82 -6.84
CA ASN A 4 -30.71 -30.36 -5.58
C ASN A 4 -29.17 -30.37 -5.70
N GLY A 5 -28.46 -29.25 -5.77
CA GLY A 5 -28.68 -28.01 -5.04
C GLY A 5 -27.68 -27.90 -3.89
N HIS A 6 -26.38 -27.88 -4.18
CA HIS A 6 -25.35 -27.45 -3.22
C HIS A 6 -24.18 -26.83 -4.00
N ALA A 7 -24.42 -25.69 -4.66
CA ALA A 7 -23.35 -24.78 -5.04
C ALA A 7 -22.70 -24.31 -3.73
N THR A 8 -21.52 -24.84 -3.44
CA THR A 8 -20.77 -24.64 -2.22
C THR A 8 -20.31 -23.19 -2.11
N TRP A 9 -21.08 -22.36 -1.40
CA TRP A 9 -20.76 -20.99 -0.98
C TRP A 9 -19.58 -20.91 0.03
N ARG A 10 -18.71 -21.93 0.11
CA ARG A 10 -17.56 -22.01 1.05
C ARG A 10 -16.33 -21.20 0.61
N GLY A 11 -16.41 -20.46 -0.50
CA GLY A 11 -15.31 -19.63 -1.02
C GLY A 11 -15.16 -18.27 -0.33
N LEU A 12 -16.04 -17.93 0.61
CA LEU A 12 -16.06 -16.64 1.32
C LEU A 12 -15.56 -16.74 2.77
N ASP A 13 -15.05 -17.89 3.21
CA ASP A 13 -14.41 -18.02 4.52
C ASP A 13 -12.98 -17.45 4.49
N PRO A 14 -12.65 -16.38 5.24
CA PRO A 14 -11.30 -15.83 5.32
C PRO A 14 -10.26 -16.84 5.80
N ARG A 15 -10.73 -17.94 6.42
CA ARG A 15 -9.92 -19.03 6.98
C ARG A 15 -9.49 -20.10 5.97
N THR A 16 -10.01 -20.10 4.75
CA THR A 16 -9.66 -21.07 3.70
C THR A 16 -8.87 -20.49 2.52
N LEU A 17 -8.62 -19.16 2.50
CA LEU A 17 -7.79 -18.55 1.45
C LEU A 17 -6.32 -19.01 1.51
N PRO A 18 -5.70 -19.34 0.35
CA PRO A 18 -4.26 -19.61 0.23
C PRO A 18 -3.43 -18.45 0.82
N ARG A 19 -2.26 -18.76 1.40
CA ARG A 19 -1.34 -17.76 2.02
C ARG A 19 -1.10 -16.55 1.12
N ASP A 20 -0.85 -16.81 -0.16
CA ASP A 20 -0.57 -15.75 -1.14
C ASP A 20 -1.74 -14.77 -1.29
N ALA A 21 -2.98 -15.24 -1.17
CA ALA A 21 -4.16 -14.38 -1.22
C ALA A 21 -4.29 -13.53 0.05
N ARG A 22 -4.01 -14.08 1.24
CA ARG A 22 -4.03 -13.32 2.50
C ARG A 22 -2.94 -12.27 2.57
N ASP A 23 -1.72 -12.62 2.16
CA ASP A 23 -0.58 -11.70 2.14
C ASP A 23 -0.82 -10.57 1.13
N THR A 24 -1.43 -10.89 -0.01
CA THR A 24 -1.87 -9.88 -0.99
C THR A 24 -2.96 -8.97 -0.41
N LEU A 25 -4.01 -9.51 0.21
CA LEU A 25 -5.09 -8.72 0.80
C LEU A 25 -4.59 -7.82 1.94
N PHE A 26 -3.69 -8.32 2.79
CA PHE A 26 -3.04 -7.51 3.83
C PHE A 26 -2.26 -6.35 3.21
N LEU A 27 -1.43 -6.63 2.19
CA LEU A 27 -0.66 -5.59 1.52
C LEU A 27 -1.57 -4.56 0.83
N LEU A 28 -2.64 -4.99 0.18
CA LEU A 28 -3.64 -4.09 -0.42
C LEU A 28 -4.29 -3.21 0.66
N GLY A 29 -4.60 -3.77 1.83
CA GLY A 29 -5.11 -3.02 2.98
C GLY A 29 -4.11 -1.97 3.49
N VAL A 30 -2.82 -2.33 3.60
CA VAL A 30 -1.76 -1.40 3.97
C VAL A 30 -1.62 -0.27 2.95
N ILE A 31 -1.63 -0.59 1.66
CA ILE A 31 -1.57 0.44 0.59
C ILE A 31 -2.79 1.35 0.63
N ALA A 32 -3.99 0.80 0.84
CA ALA A 32 -5.19 1.61 1.02
C ALA A 32 -5.03 2.56 2.22
N LEU A 33 -4.49 2.08 3.34
CA LEU A 33 -4.24 2.90 4.53
C LEU A 33 -3.17 3.99 4.28
N VAL A 34 -2.15 3.71 3.47
CA VAL A 34 -1.16 4.72 3.04
C VAL A 34 -1.82 5.81 2.21
N VAL A 35 -2.68 5.43 1.24
CA VAL A 35 -3.28 6.38 0.28
C VAL A 35 -4.45 7.16 0.89
N LEU A 36 -5.20 6.59 1.83
CA LEU A 36 -6.38 7.19 2.44
C LEU A 36 -6.18 8.65 2.91
N PRO A 37 -5.14 8.99 3.71
CA PRO A 37 -4.91 10.38 4.14
C PRO A 37 -4.51 11.33 3.00
N GLN A 38 -4.07 10.80 1.85
CA GLN A 38 -3.65 11.58 0.68
C GLN A 38 -4.80 11.83 -0.31
N LEU A 39 -5.93 11.13 -0.19
CA LEU A 39 -7.09 11.30 -1.08
C LEU A 39 -7.59 12.74 -1.20
N PRO A 40 -7.63 13.57 -0.13
CA PRO A 40 -8.12 14.95 -0.25
C PRO A 40 -7.23 15.86 -1.09
N THR A 41 -5.94 15.54 -1.22
CA THR A 41 -4.96 16.34 -1.96
C THR A 41 -4.66 15.78 -3.35
N LEU A 42 -5.10 14.55 -3.62
CA LEU A 42 -4.95 13.91 -4.92
C LEU A 42 -6.07 14.32 -5.89
N PRO A 43 -5.78 14.40 -7.19
CA PRO A 43 -6.82 14.49 -8.20
C PRO A 43 -7.79 13.29 -8.10
N TRP A 44 -9.09 13.55 -8.27
CA TRP A 44 -10.14 12.54 -8.17
C TRP A 44 -9.89 11.33 -9.11
N TRP A 45 -9.32 11.55 -10.29
CA TRP A 45 -8.97 10.48 -11.23
C TRP A 45 -7.89 9.54 -10.68
N CYS A 46 -6.95 10.06 -9.88
CA CYS A 46 -5.90 9.25 -9.27
C CYS A 46 -6.48 8.38 -8.15
N GLY A 47 -7.35 8.95 -7.30
CA GLY A 47 -8.10 8.19 -6.30
C GLY A 47 -8.94 7.08 -6.92
N ALA A 48 -9.63 7.37 -8.02
CA ALA A 48 -10.41 6.38 -8.77
C ALA A 48 -9.53 5.27 -9.35
N LEU A 49 -8.40 5.60 -9.97
CA LEU A 49 -7.45 4.63 -10.51
C LEU A 49 -6.94 3.69 -9.42
N VAL A 50 -6.53 4.24 -8.28
CA VAL A 50 -6.06 3.47 -7.13
C VAL A 50 -7.15 2.51 -6.64
N ALA A 51 -8.37 3.00 -6.44
CA ALA A 51 -9.50 2.19 -5.98
C ALA A 51 -9.81 1.03 -6.96
N VAL A 52 -9.84 1.31 -8.26
CA VAL A 52 -10.06 0.31 -9.30
C VAL A 52 -8.96 -0.75 -9.29
N VAL A 53 -7.69 -0.34 -9.22
CA VAL A 53 -6.55 -1.27 -9.21
C VAL A 53 -6.55 -2.13 -7.94
N LEU A 54 -6.81 -1.56 -6.76
CA LEU A 54 -6.93 -2.28 -5.50
C LEU A 54 -8.07 -3.30 -5.54
N ALA A 55 -9.26 -2.88 -5.97
CA ALA A 55 -10.44 -3.75 -6.06
C ALA A 55 -10.23 -4.88 -7.08
N TRP A 56 -9.66 -4.56 -8.24
CA TRP A 56 -9.33 -5.53 -9.28
C TRP A 56 -8.30 -6.55 -8.76
N ARG A 57 -7.23 -6.09 -8.13
CA ARG A 57 -6.19 -6.97 -7.60
C ARG A 57 -6.71 -7.85 -6.47
N GLY A 58 -7.55 -7.31 -5.59
CA GLY A 58 -8.24 -8.05 -4.54
C GLY A 58 -9.15 -9.13 -5.12
N ALA A 59 -9.95 -8.80 -6.15
CA ALA A 59 -10.78 -9.77 -6.84
C ALA A 59 -9.96 -10.87 -7.52
N LEU A 60 -8.81 -10.55 -8.14
CA LEU A 60 -7.91 -11.54 -8.72
C LEU A 60 -7.28 -12.44 -7.65
N ALA A 61 -6.89 -11.88 -6.50
CA ALA A 61 -6.30 -12.63 -5.39
C ALA A 61 -7.30 -13.63 -4.79
N VAL A 62 -8.57 -13.24 -4.64
CA VAL A 62 -9.65 -14.13 -4.16
C VAL A 62 -10.00 -15.19 -5.21
N ARG A 63 -9.97 -14.84 -6.50
CA ARG A 63 -10.33 -15.75 -7.61
C ARG A 63 -9.18 -16.61 -8.15
N GLY A 64 -7.95 -16.44 -7.66
CA GLY A 64 -6.77 -17.19 -8.11
C GLY A 64 -6.41 -17.02 -9.59
N ARG A 65 -6.83 -15.92 -10.25
CA ARG A 65 -6.61 -15.72 -11.69
C ARG A 65 -5.24 -15.10 -12.01
N PRO A 66 -4.60 -15.47 -13.14
CA PRO A 66 -3.31 -14.92 -13.53
C PRO A 66 -3.41 -13.40 -13.75
N LEU A 67 -2.33 -12.68 -13.40
CA LEU A 67 -2.27 -11.24 -13.55
C LEU A 67 -2.32 -10.83 -15.03
N PRO A 68 -3.00 -9.73 -15.37
CA PRO A 68 -3.04 -9.20 -16.73
C PRO A 68 -1.61 -8.89 -17.25
N GLY A 69 -1.42 -9.04 -18.56
CA GLY A 69 -0.11 -8.95 -19.21
C GLY A 69 0.56 -7.57 -19.06
N ARG A 70 1.89 -7.55 -19.23
CA ARG A 70 2.76 -6.35 -19.07
C ARG A 70 2.29 -5.12 -19.86
N TRP A 71 1.66 -5.32 -21.01
CA TRP A 71 1.16 -4.26 -21.89
C TRP A 71 0.03 -3.44 -21.28
N TRP A 72 -0.86 -4.07 -20.49
CA TRP A 72 -1.94 -3.34 -19.83
C TRP A 72 -1.41 -2.36 -18.78
N ARG A 73 -0.36 -2.75 -18.05
CA ARG A 73 0.30 -1.90 -17.05
C ARG A 73 1.02 -0.72 -17.71
N LEU A 74 1.69 -0.96 -18.84
CA LEU A 74 2.33 0.10 -19.63
C LEU A 74 1.31 1.09 -20.19
N ALA A 75 0.17 0.60 -20.68
CA ALA A 75 -0.91 1.45 -21.15
C ALA A 75 -1.48 2.31 -20.00
N LEU A 76 -1.76 1.70 -18.84
CA LEU A 76 -2.21 2.44 -17.65
C LEU A 76 -1.18 3.49 -17.20
N LEU A 77 0.11 3.15 -17.23
CA LEU A 77 1.19 4.08 -16.88
C LEU A 77 1.22 5.27 -17.84
N ALA A 78 1.13 5.02 -19.16
CA ALA A 78 1.10 6.07 -20.17
C ALA A 78 -0.12 6.99 -19.99
N VAL A 79 -1.29 6.42 -19.72
CA VAL A 79 -2.52 7.18 -19.43
C VAL A 79 -2.35 8.01 -18.15
N ALA A 80 -1.78 7.44 -17.09
CA ALA A 80 -1.58 8.16 -15.84
C ALA A 80 -0.55 9.29 -15.98
N LEU A 81 0.52 9.09 -16.76
CA LEU A 81 1.49 10.14 -17.10
C LEU A 81 0.83 11.28 -17.89
N GLY A 82 0.03 10.94 -18.91
CA GLY A 82 -0.74 11.91 -19.67
C GLY A 82 -1.74 12.69 -18.81
N ALA A 83 -2.47 12.00 -17.92
CA ALA A 83 -3.39 12.62 -16.98
C ALA A 83 -2.67 13.53 -15.97
N THR A 84 -1.48 13.12 -15.50
CA THR A 84 -0.65 13.93 -14.59
C THR A 84 -0.18 15.19 -15.29
N LEU A 85 0.32 15.07 -16.52
CA LEU A 85 0.75 16.21 -17.33
C LEU A 85 -0.42 17.16 -17.64
N ALA A 86 -1.60 16.63 -17.96
CA ALA A 86 -2.79 17.45 -18.18
C ALA A 86 -3.28 18.16 -16.91
N THR A 87 -3.17 17.53 -15.74
CA THR A 87 -3.68 18.07 -14.47
C THR A 87 -2.70 19.08 -13.85
N HIS A 88 -1.44 18.71 -13.71
CA HIS A 88 -0.44 19.52 -13.00
C HIS A 88 0.40 20.40 -13.93
N ARG A 89 0.29 20.21 -15.26
CA ARG A 89 1.14 20.86 -16.30
C ARG A 89 2.65 20.68 -16.11
N THR A 90 3.07 19.88 -15.14
CA THR A 90 4.44 19.51 -14.85
C THR A 90 4.47 18.06 -14.36
N LEU A 91 5.56 17.37 -14.65
CA LEU A 91 5.90 16.08 -14.06
C LEU A 91 6.85 16.24 -12.87
N LEU A 92 7.48 17.42 -12.75
CA LEU A 92 8.35 17.79 -11.64
C LEU A 92 7.64 18.85 -10.80
N GLY A 93 7.10 18.42 -9.68
CA GLY A 93 6.41 19.24 -8.71
C GLY A 93 5.99 18.36 -7.53
N ARG A 94 5.81 18.95 -6.35
CA ARG A 94 5.43 18.21 -5.15
C ARG A 94 4.17 17.36 -5.37
N ASP A 95 3.09 17.99 -5.82
CA ASP A 95 1.79 17.32 -5.98
C ASP A 95 1.78 16.32 -7.15
N ALA A 96 2.49 16.64 -8.24
CA ALA A 96 2.70 15.72 -9.35
C ALA A 96 3.53 14.49 -8.92
N GLY A 97 4.56 14.69 -8.10
CA GLY A 97 5.41 13.62 -7.55
C GLY A 97 4.63 12.68 -6.64
N VAL A 98 3.77 13.20 -5.76
CA VAL A 98 2.87 12.39 -4.93
C VAL A 98 1.94 11.55 -5.81
N THR A 99 1.29 12.19 -6.78
CA THR A 99 0.37 11.51 -7.71
C THR A 99 1.09 10.38 -8.45
N LEU A 100 2.29 10.62 -8.97
CA LEU A 100 3.09 9.61 -9.67
C LEU A 100 3.52 8.48 -8.74
N VAL A 101 3.95 8.78 -7.51
CA VAL A 101 4.31 7.76 -6.52
C VAL A 101 3.11 6.87 -6.18
N VAL A 102 1.93 7.46 -5.99
CA VAL A 102 0.70 6.73 -5.71
C VAL A 102 0.30 5.85 -6.91
N VAL A 103 0.39 6.37 -8.13
CA VAL A 103 0.16 5.60 -9.37
C VAL A 103 1.15 4.45 -9.49
N LEU A 104 2.45 4.71 -9.28
CA LEU A 104 3.48 3.69 -9.34
C LEU A 104 3.27 2.62 -8.26
N LEU A 105 2.86 3.02 -7.05
CA LEU A 105 2.55 2.10 -5.96
C LEU A 105 1.38 1.18 -6.35
N ALA A 106 0.31 1.75 -6.92
CA ALA A 106 -0.83 0.98 -7.43
C ALA A 106 -0.41 0.02 -8.55
N LEU A 107 0.36 0.47 -9.54
CA LEU A 107 0.83 -0.38 -10.64
C LEU A 107 1.79 -1.47 -10.16
N LYS A 108 2.63 -1.17 -9.16
CA LYS A 108 3.55 -2.14 -8.55
C LYS A 108 2.78 -3.30 -7.92
N THR A 109 1.56 -3.08 -7.41
CA THR A 109 0.71 -4.17 -6.89
C THR A 109 0.36 -5.23 -7.96
N MET A 110 0.29 -4.81 -9.23
CA MET A 110 0.05 -5.66 -10.39
C MET A 110 1.34 -6.29 -10.94
N GLU A 111 2.48 -6.06 -10.30
CA GLU A 111 3.78 -6.61 -10.70
C GLU A 111 4.42 -7.52 -9.67
N LEU A 112 3.93 -7.53 -8.43
CA LEU A 112 4.40 -8.39 -7.34
C LEU A 112 4.51 -9.86 -7.76
N ARG A 113 5.72 -10.26 -8.15
CA ARG A 113 6.12 -11.64 -8.45
C ARG A 113 7.40 -12.04 -7.72
N ALA A 114 8.18 -11.10 -7.16
CA ALA A 114 9.45 -11.39 -6.48
C ALA A 114 9.68 -10.54 -5.21
N ARG A 115 10.52 -11.03 -4.28
CA ARG A 115 10.92 -10.32 -3.04
C ARG A 115 11.44 -8.90 -3.27
N ARG A 116 12.13 -8.69 -4.40
CA ARG A 116 12.67 -7.37 -4.79
C ARG A 116 11.57 -6.31 -4.94
N ASP A 117 10.35 -6.71 -5.27
CA ASP A 117 9.23 -5.78 -5.42
C ASP A 117 8.69 -5.29 -4.07
N ALA A 118 8.84 -6.07 -2.99
CA ALA A 118 8.42 -5.66 -1.65
C ALA A 118 9.24 -4.47 -1.13
N PHE A 119 10.55 -4.43 -1.40
CA PHE A 119 11.37 -3.25 -1.08
C PHE A 119 10.91 -2.01 -1.82
N VAL A 120 10.62 -2.14 -3.11
CA VAL A 120 10.16 -0.99 -3.92
C VAL A 120 8.81 -0.47 -3.40
N VAL A 121 7.89 -1.36 -3.05
CA VAL A 121 6.60 -0.99 -2.43
C VAL A 121 6.83 -0.32 -1.08
N PHE A 122 7.76 -0.83 -0.26
CA PHE A 122 8.14 -0.22 1.01
C PHE A 122 8.67 1.20 0.82
N PHE A 123 9.64 1.40 -0.08
CA PHE A 123 10.22 2.72 -0.34
C PHE A 123 9.20 3.69 -0.95
N LEU A 124 8.35 3.27 -1.89
CA LEU A 124 7.29 4.12 -2.44
C LEU A 124 6.25 4.49 -1.37
N GLY A 125 5.81 3.52 -0.56
CA GLY A 125 4.87 3.77 0.53
C GLY A 125 5.44 4.73 1.57
N PHE A 126 6.72 4.55 1.94
CA PHE A 126 7.43 5.43 2.84
C PHE A 126 7.62 6.84 2.28
N PHE A 127 7.93 6.98 0.98
CA PHE A 127 8.03 8.28 0.33
C PHE A 127 6.67 9.00 0.28
N ALA A 128 5.59 8.27 -0.03
CA ALA A 128 4.23 8.80 0.00
C ALA A 128 3.86 9.30 1.40
N MET A 129 4.25 8.56 2.46
CA MET A 129 4.12 9.00 3.83
C MET A 129 4.91 10.27 4.10
N LEU A 130 6.20 10.32 3.79
CA LEU A 130 7.01 11.53 4.02
C LEU A 130 6.35 12.77 3.41
N THR A 131 5.83 12.64 2.18
CA THR A 131 5.20 13.76 1.49
C THR A 131 3.90 14.22 2.14
N ASN A 132 3.12 13.27 2.67
CA ASN A 132 1.92 13.58 3.46
C ASN A 132 2.25 14.25 4.80
N PHE A 133 3.37 13.90 5.44
CA PHE A 133 3.81 14.52 6.70
C PHE A 133 4.27 15.96 6.51
N PHE A 134 4.83 16.28 5.33
CA PHE A 134 5.12 17.67 4.94
C PHE A 134 3.85 18.49 4.71
N GLN A 135 2.66 17.88 4.57
CA GLN A 135 1.41 18.57 4.19
C GLN A 135 0.45 18.66 5.37
N SER A 136 0.36 17.60 6.18
CA SER A 136 -0.59 17.50 7.28
C SER A 136 0.12 17.39 8.63
N GLN A 137 -0.26 18.24 9.57
CA GLN A 137 0.26 18.23 10.95
C GLN A 137 -0.75 17.66 11.96
N THR A 138 -1.85 17.05 11.48
CA THR A 138 -2.93 16.61 12.35
C THR A 138 -2.57 15.32 13.09
N LEU A 139 -3.10 15.17 14.31
CA LEU A 139 -2.89 13.96 15.12
C LEU A 139 -3.45 12.70 14.42
N LEU A 140 -4.58 12.84 13.72
CA LEU A 140 -5.19 11.73 12.97
C LEU A 140 -4.27 11.20 11.86
N THR A 141 -3.63 12.11 11.12
CA THR A 141 -2.65 11.70 10.09
C THR A 141 -1.44 10.99 10.71
N ALA A 142 -0.95 11.45 11.87
CA ALA A 142 0.16 10.79 12.57
C ALA A 142 -0.20 9.35 12.98
N VAL A 143 -1.40 9.12 13.53
CA VAL A 143 -1.85 7.75 13.90
C VAL A 143 -2.01 6.87 12.66
N ALA A 144 -2.64 7.38 11.60
CA ALA A 144 -2.80 6.64 10.34
C ALA A 144 -1.44 6.26 9.72
N MET A 145 -0.47 7.15 9.78
CA MET A 145 0.88 6.93 9.27
C MET A 145 1.67 5.94 10.11
N LEU A 146 1.52 5.98 11.44
CA LEU A 146 2.12 4.99 12.32
C LEU A 146 1.60 3.58 11.99
N LEU A 147 0.28 3.43 11.84
CA LEU A 147 -0.33 2.15 11.47
C LEU A 147 0.13 1.67 10.09
N ALA A 148 0.18 2.57 9.11
CA ALA A 148 0.63 2.23 7.77
C ALA A 148 2.14 1.89 7.72
N LEU A 149 2.97 2.54 8.55
CA LEU A 149 4.41 2.24 8.67
C LEU A 149 4.60 0.85 9.27
N LEU A 150 3.89 0.53 10.35
CA LEU A 150 3.88 -0.81 10.95
C LEU A 150 3.40 -1.85 9.94
N GLY A 151 2.37 -1.53 9.15
CA GLY A 151 1.89 -2.38 8.06
C GLY A 151 2.94 -2.64 6.98
N LEU A 152 3.63 -1.58 6.52
CA LEU A 152 4.70 -1.68 5.52
C LEU A 152 5.91 -2.47 6.04
N LEU A 153 6.32 -2.24 7.29
CA LEU A 153 7.39 -3.01 7.94
C LEU A 153 6.99 -4.48 8.10
N THR A 154 5.75 -4.75 8.52
CA THR A 154 5.21 -6.12 8.62
C THR A 154 5.22 -6.81 7.26
N ALA A 155 4.80 -6.12 6.19
CA ALA A 155 4.82 -6.65 4.84
C ALA A 155 6.26 -6.90 4.35
N LEU A 156 7.19 -5.99 4.64
CA LEU A 156 8.60 -6.12 4.28
C LEU A 156 9.26 -7.29 5.00
N VAL A 157 9.03 -7.43 6.31
CA VAL A 157 9.52 -8.54 7.13
C VAL A 157 8.93 -9.86 6.63
N ASN A 158 7.62 -9.91 6.35
CA ASN A 158 6.99 -11.11 5.78
C ASN A 158 7.59 -11.49 4.42
N ALA A 159 7.94 -10.51 3.58
CA ALA A 159 8.63 -10.74 2.31
C ALA A 159 10.06 -11.29 2.48
N HIS A 160 10.70 -11.07 3.64
CA HIS A 160 12.05 -11.54 3.94
C HIS A 160 12.10 -12.91 4.65
N MET A 161 11.02 -13.41 5.23
CA MET A 161 11.04 -14.72 5.91
C MET A 161 11.02 -15.88 4.90
N PRO A 162 11.91 -16.90 4.98
CA PRO A 162 11.90 -18.06 4.07
C PRO A 162 10.59 -18.86 4.18
N VAL A 163 10.31 -19.71 3.19
CA VAL A 163 9.08 -20.52 3.10
C VAL A 163 9.06 -21.56 4.23
N GLY A 164 8.62 -21.11 5.42
CA GLY A 164 8.62 -21.89 6.65
C GLY A 164 7.74 -21.21 7.69
N ARG A 165 6.43 -21.15 7.40
CA ARG A 165 5.32 -20.92 8.33
C ARG A 165 5.63 -20.05 9.58
N PRO A 166 5.63 -18.72 9.46
CA PRO A 166 5.23 -17.89 10.59
C PRO A 166 3.99 -17.05 10.25
N PRO A 167 3.02 -16.92 11.17
CA PRO A 167 1.81 -16.13 10.96
C PRO A 167 2.15 -14.63 10.83
N LEU A 168 1.30 -13.87 10.11
CA LEU A 168 1.36 -12.40 9.98
C LEU A 168 1.60 -11.68 11.33
N ALA A 169 1.07 -12.26 12.41
CA ALA A 169 1.25 -11.77 13.78
C ALA A 169 2.71 -11.77 14.27
N GLN A 170 3.55 -12.70 13.80
CA GLN A 170 4.95 -12.79 14.21
C GLN A 170 5.81 -11.76 13.48
N ALA A 171 5.56 -11.55 12.18
CA ALA A 171 6.15 -10.44 11.43
C ALA A 171 5.75 -9.08 12.03
N ALA A 172 4.48 -8.93 12.44
CA ALA A 172 4.00 -7.73 13.11
C ALA A 172 4.65 -7.51 14.49
N ARG A 173 4.88 -8.57 15.27
CA ARG A 173 5.60 -8.49 16.55
C ARG A 173 7.06 -8.09 16.36
N THR A 174 7.75 -8.63 15.36
CA THR A 174 9.14 -8.25 15.07
C THR A 174 9.22 -6.80 14.59
N ALA A 175 8.35 -6.41 13.65
CA ALA A 175 8.27 -5.04 13.18
C ALA A 175 7.94 -4.06 14.31
N GLY A 176 6.98 -4.40 15.17
CA GLY A 176 6.61 -3.63 16.35
C GLY A 176 7.75 -3.51 17.36
N GLY A 177 8.50 -4.59 17.63
CA GLY A 177 9.67 -4.56 18.50
C GLY A 177 10.78 -3.65 17.97
N MET A 178 11.07 -3.71 16.67
CA MET A 178 12.05 -2.83 16.03
C MET A 178 11.60 -1.36 16.05
N ALA A 179 10.30 -1.10 15.82
CA ALA A 179 9.74 0.24 15.93
C ALA A 179 9.84 0.78 17.37
N LEU A 180 9.61 -0.07 18.38
CA LEU A 180 9.72 0.32 19.79
C LEU A 180 11.16 0.68 20.19
N LEU A 181 12.15 -0.03 19.64
CA LEU A 181 13.56 0.29 19.84
C LEU A 181 13.98 1.61 19.16
N GLY A 182 13.31 1.98 18.07
CA GLY A 182 13.49 3.29 17.41
C GLY A 182 12.79 4.45 18.11
N ALA A 183 11.75 4.17 18.91
CA ALA A 183 10.97 5.18 19.64
C ALA A 183 11.81 6.10 20.57
N PRO A 184 12.78 5.62 21.37
CA PRO A 184 13.59 6.50 22.21
C PRO A 184 14.43 7.50 21.40
N ILE A 185 14.96 7.09 20.25
CA ILE A 185 15.69 7.99 19.34
C ILE A 185 14.73 9.02 18.74
N MET A 186 13.54 8.61 18.32
CA MET A 186 12.49 9.52 17.84
C MET A 186 12.11 10.56 18.89
N LEU A 187 11.97 10.14 20.16
CA LEU A 187 11.59 11.01 21.28
C LEU A 187 12.70 12.02 21.60
N ALA A 188 13.95 11.55 21.60
CA ALA A 188 15.12 12.41 21.74
C ALA A 188 15.21 13.45 20.61
N LEU A 189 15.01 13.02 19.35
CA LEU A 189 14.98 13.93 18.20
C LEU A 189 13.81 14.91 18.24
N PHE A 190 12.64 14.49 18.73
CA PHE A 190 11.48 15.37 18.88
C PHE A 190 11.70 16.45 19.95
N MET A 191 12.36 16.12 21.06
CA MET A 191 12.76 17.09 22.07
C MET A 191 13.86 18.02 21.56
N LEU A 192 14.82 17.51 20.77
CA LEU A 192 15.94 18.28 20.25
C LEU A 192 15.57 19.18 19.06
N PHE A 193 14.62 18.73 18.23
CA PHE A 193 14.08 19.45 17.07
C PHE A 193 12.57 19.63 17.21
N PRO A 194 12.11 20.59 18.04
CA PRO A 194 10.69 20.92 18.09
C PRO A 194 10.24 21.38 16.71
N ARG A 195 9.26 20.68 16.13
CA ARG A 195 8.59 21.06 14.88
C ARG A 195 7.95 22.44 15.06
N LEU A 196 8.65 23.50 14.67
CA LEU A 196 8.09 24.85 14.58
C LEU A 196 6.92 24.79 13.60
N ALA A 197 5.72 25.12 14.07
CA ALA A 197 4.56 25.27 13.21
C ALA A 197 4.88 26.38 12.18
N PRO A 198 4.62 26.16 10.88
CA PRO A 198 4.81 27.22 9.90
C PRO A 198 3.83 28.36 10.23
N LEU A 199 4.39 29.54 10.53
CA LEU A 199 3.68 30.80 10.69
C LEU A 199 3.04 31.23 9.37
#